data_AF-A0A5J4N9I0-F1
#
_entry.id   AF-A0A5J4N9I0-F1
#
_cell.length_a   1.000
_cell.length_b   1.000
_cell.length_c   1.000
_cell.angle_alpha   90.00
_cell.angle_beta   90.00
_cell.angle_gamma   90.00
#
_symmetry.space_group_name_H-M   'P 1'
#
loop_
_entity.id
_entity.type
_entity.pdbx_description
1 polymer ?
#
loop_
_entity_poly.entity_id
_entity_poly.type
_entity_poly.pdbx_seq_one_letter_code
_entity_poly.pdbx_strand_id
1 'polypeptide(L)'
;MDKQPMVFEDSIVLDQLRYTGVLEATRIRKSGFPVRPDYEAFVRNYGFLLTKEQHQQMLSLRSSVEAARYLLSHISINIGQNGCPSRGADYEFGHNRLFMRNQLAVNLEALRSLIQNRSARTIQQAWRRRGDGLYERARNNAAKVIQSYYRGYLARRQNPDLAQYTAGRVVIPQDDEKEEQPRELTDLEILRLEIPSDLAYVLEERSNDQRHWLAKHRVTKPRGSIRRLLQSHYANGWQTYGRPVWDAQPLVYLVNTGRTTKNVGYRLAPRHRPILLTQATESQRAACVAASKLLLRLVHLPEQPIMEQFLMGSYLYQLALTHKSLQKELLVQMLSQTVGWPYDSARLQDSDKEDEESLFVTPEYASRNQPEMYSIAGGMLQGVIRDVNPIDTIDLKRRAYRRSWMHIAGILTCGRLSGSLKPIVVRFLRQHGPHRSIPICEDRLVLAPSIPRLYPPCLLEWRVNYTGNNMGISLAFPD
;
A
#
# COMPACT_ATOMS: atom_id res chain seq x y z
N MET A 1 40.64 61.47 -44.01
CA MET A 1 39.84 60.40 -43.39
C MET A 1 40.24 59.09 -44.05
N ASP A 2 40.95 58.25 -43.30
CA ASP A 2 41.39 56.94 -43.78
C ASP A 2 40.20 55.98 -43.76
N LYS A 3 39.67 55.67 -44.94
CA LYS A 3 38.55 54.73 -45.10
C LYS A 3 39.09 53.30 -45.04
N GLN A 4 39.27 52.78 -43.82
CA GLN A 4 39.65 51.38 -43.63
C GLN A 4 38.41 50.48 -43.53
N PRO A 5 38.44 49.28 -44.13
CA PRO A 5 37.33 48.34 -44.05
C PRO A 5 37.08 47.91 -42.60
N MET A 6 35.80 47.77 -42.22
CA MET A 6 35.35 47.36 -40.88
C MET A 6 35.72 48.32 -39.72
N VAL A 7 36.18 49.53 -40.01
CA VAL A 7 36.40 50.58 -39.01
C VAL A 7 35.29 51.61 -39.15
N PHE A 8 34.45 51.70 -38.12
CA PHE A 8 33.36 52.66 -38.05
C PHE A 8 33.72 53.78 -37.08
N GLU A 9 33.68 55.02 -37.56
CA GLU A 9 33.83 56.20 -36.71
C GLU A 9 32.44 56.64 -36.21
N ASP A 10 32.24 56.67 -34.89
CA ASP A 10 30.93 56.90 -34.28
C ASP A 10 30.27 58.23 -34.73
N SER A 11 31.06 59.28 -34.93
CA SER A 11 30.60 60.59 -35.42
C SER A 11 29.95 60.48 -36.81
N ILE A 12 30.63 59.83 -37.75
CA ILE A 12 30.18 59.64 -39.13
C ILE A 12 28.96 58.73 -39.18
N VAL A 13 28.95 57.64 -38.40
CA VAL A 13 27.80 56.72 -38.34
C VAL A 13 26.56 57.43 -37.79
N LEU A 14 26.70 58.24 -36.74
CA LEU A 14 25.59 59.01 -36.18
C LEU A 14 25.03 60.01 -37.20
N ASP A 15 25.89 60.71 -37.93
CA ASP A 15 25.47 61.64 -38.98
C ASP A 15 24.77 60.91 -40.13
N GLN A 16 25.31 59.76 -40.57
CA GLN A 16 24.66 58.90 -41.57
C GLN A 16 23.26 58.44 -41.10
N LEU A 17 23.12 58.03 -39.84
CA LEU A 17 21.82 57.62 -39.27
C LEU A 17 20.83 58.79 -39.12
N ARG A 18 21.32 60.02 -38.93
CA ARG A 18 20.50 61.25 -38.95
C ARG A 18 20.06 61.59 -40.37
N TYR A 19 20.98 61.61 -41.34
CA TYR A 19 20.68 61.97 -42.73
C TYR A 19 19.77 60.97 -43.43
N THR A 20 19.93 59.68 -43.14
CA THR A 20 19.05 58.61 -43.67
C THR A 20 17.67 58.58 -42.99
N GLY A 21 17.45 59.42 -41.97
CA GLY A 21 16.20 59.45 -41.22
C GLY A 21 15.96 58.20 -40.38
N VAL A 22 16.93 57.30 -40.23
CA VAL A 22 16.79 56.04 -39.48
C VAL A 22 16.46 56.34 -38.02
N LEU A 23 17.11 57.34 -37.40
CA LEU A 23 16.81 57.74 -36.02
C LEU A 23 15.38 58.29 -35.89
N GLU A 24 14.91 59.06 -36.87
CA GLU A 24 13.57 59.63 -36.88
C GLU A 24 12.50 58.55 -37.12
N ALA A 25 12.72 57.65 -38.08
CA ALA A 25 11.87 56.49 -38.32
C ALA A 25 11.79 55.59 -37.08
N THR A 26 12.90 55.42 -36.36
CA THR A 26 12.93 54.66 -35.09
C THR A 26 12.19 55.39 -33.98
N ARG A 27 12.31 56.73 -33.90
CA ARG A 27 11.56 57.57 -32.96
C ARG A 27 10.05 57.49 -33.20
N ILE A 28 9.60 57.64 -34.45
CA ILE A 28 8.19 57.54 -34.85
C ILE A 28 7.62 56.14 -34.58
N ARG A 29 8.38 55.08 -34.89
CA ARG A 29 7.98 53.70 -34.57
C ARG A 29 7.90 53.45 -33.07
N LYS A 30 8.77 54.06 -32.27
CA LYS A 30 8.74 53.99 -30.79
C LYS A 30 7.55 54.75 -30.19
N SER A 31 7.12 55.86 -30.77
CA SER A 31 5.94 56.61 -30.31
C SER A 31 4.60 55.95 -30.70
N GLY A 32 4.62 55.00 -31.64
CA GLY A 32 3.47 54.17 -32.00
C GLY A 32 3.32 52.92 -31.12
N PHE A 33 2.90 51.80 -31.73
CA PHE A 33 2.74 50.50 -31.06
C PHE A 33 3.78 49.48 -31.56
N PRO A 34 4.99 49.46 -30.97
CA PRO A 34 6.08 48.57 -31.38
C PRO A 34 5.86 47.10 -30.99
N VAL A 35 5.10 46.81 -29.94
CA VAL A 35 4.88 45.44 -29.43
C VAL A 35 3.57 44.88 -29.97
N ARG A 36 3.63 43.73 -30.67
CA ARG A 36 2.51 43.19 -31.45
C ARG A 36 2.26 41.69 -31.25
N PRO A 37 1.93 41.22 -30.04
CA PRO A 37 1.66 39.81 -29.80
C PRO A 37 0.35 39.37 -30.46
N ASP A 38 0.30 38.08 -30.80
CA ASP A 38 -0.94 37.40 -31.14
C ASP A 38 -1.81 37.27 -29.88
N TYR A 39 -3.13 37.31 -30.04
CA TYR A 39 -4.07 37.31 -28.92
C TYR A 39 -3.95 36.09 -28.01
N GLU A 40 -3.76 34.90 -28.60
CA GLU A 40 -3.58 33.66 -27.83
C GLU A 40 -2.30 33.70 -26.98
N ALA A 41 -1.19 34.14 -27.57
CA ALA A 41 0.08 34.26 -26.86
C ALA A 41 -0.02 35.26 -25.70
N PHE A 42 -0.73 36.37 -25.92
CA PHE A 42 -0.96 37.38 -24.89
C PHE A 42 -1.77 36.84 -23.71
N VAL A 43 -2.91 36.19 -23.97
CA VAL A 43 -3.76 35.59 -22.93
C VAL A 43 -3.01 34.51 -22.16
N ARG A 44 -2.26 33.64 -22.83
CA ARG A 44 -1.46 32.59 -22.18
C ARG A 44 -0.37 33.16 -21.27
N ASN A 45 0.29 34.23 -21.70
CA ASN A 45 1.42 34.80 -20.97
C ASN A 45 1.02 35.69 -19.79
N TYR A 46 -0.15 36.32 -19.85
CA TYR A 46 -0.58 37.31 -18.85
C TYR A 46 -1.89 36.96 -18.13
N GLY A 47 -2.59 35.89 -18.53
CA GLY A 47 -3.87 35.49 -17.95
C GLY A 47 -3.80 35.26 -16.43
N PHE A 48 -2.72 34.63 -15.96
CA PHE A 48 -2.54 34.34 -14.54
C PHE A 48 -2.30 35.60 -13.66
N LEU A 49 -2.16 36.79 -14.27
CA LEU A 49 -2.08 38.06 -13.53
C LEU A 49 -3.42 38.44 -12.88
N LEU A 50 -4.53 37.90 -13.39
CA LEU A 50 -5.87 38.12 -12.83
C LEU A 50 -6.07 37.36 -11.51
N THR A 51 -7.08 37.77 -10.74
CA THR A 51 -7.52 36.96 -9.59
C THR A 51 -8.09 35.62 -10.06
N LYS A 52 -8.14 34.62 -9.17
CA LYS A 52 -8.58 33.26 -9.53
C LYS A 52 -9.96 33.23 -10.19
N GLU A 53 -10.90 34.02 -9.68
CA GLU A 53 -12.29 34.09 -10.18
C GLU A 53 -12.33 34.73 -11.58
N GLN A 54 -11.64 35.87 -11.76
CA GLN A 54 -11.53 36.54 -13.06
C GLN A 54 -10.80 35.70 -14.10
N HIS A 55 -9.76 34.97 -13.71
CA HIS A 55 -9.04 34.07 -14.60
C HIS A 55 -9.94 32.93 -15.10
N GLN A 56 -10.77 32.36 -14.23
CA GLN A 56 -11.74 31.32 -14.62
C GLN A 56 -12.81 31.88 -15.57
N GLN A 57 -13.31 33.09 -15.33
CA GLN A 57 -14.25 33.75 -16.23
C GLN A 57 -13.62 34.04 -17.60
N MET A 58 -12.38 34.52 -17.64
CA MET A 58 -11.63 34.73 -18.88
C MET A 58 -11.45 33.45 -19.70
N LEU A 59 -11.14 32.32 -19.05
CA LEU A 59 -11.00 31.02 -19.71
C LEU A 59 -12.32 30.46 -20.26
N SER A 60 -13.46 30.94 -19.76
CA SER A 60 -14.77 30.52 -20.26
C SER A 60 -15.17 31.20 -21.58
N LEU A 61 -14.44 32.25 -21.97
CA LEU A 61 -14.66 32.97 -23.23
C LEU A 61 -14.13 32.16 -24.41
N ARG A 62 -14.95 32.05 -25.47
CA ARG A 62 -14.62 31.24 -26.66
C ARG A 62 -13.61 31.93 -27.59
N SER A 63 -13.54 33.26 -27.57
CA SER A 63 -12.66 34.05 -28.43
C SER A 63 -11.44 34.57 -27.69
N SER A 64 -10.25 34.36 -28.25
CA SER A 64 -8.99 34.89 -27.70
C SER A 64 -8.96 36.43 -27.68
N VAL A 65 -9.68 37.08 -28.60
CA VAL A 65 -9.81 38.55 -28.64
C VAL A 65 -10.64 39.07 -27.48
N GLU A 66 -11.73 38.38 -27.14
CA GLU A 66 -12.59 38.72 -25.99
C GLU A 66 -11.86 38.47 -24.68
N ALA A 67 -11.13 37.35 -24.58
CA ALA A 67 -10.27 37.05 -23.43
C ALA A 67 -9.19 38.12 -23.22
N ALA A 68 -8.53 38.59 -24.30
CA ALA A 68 -7.55 39.66 -24.22
C ALA A 68 -8.16 41.01 -23.79
N ARG A 69 -9.39 41.32 -24.25
CA ARG A 69 -10.14 42.51 -23.81
C ARG A 69 -10.46 42.44 -22.32
N TYR A 70 -11.00 41.31 -21.88
CA TYR A 70 -11.35 41.06 -20.49
C TYR A 70 -10.12 41.16 -19.58
N LEU A 71 -8.99 40.59 -20.02
CA LEU A 71 -7.72 40.68 -19.31
C LEU A 71 -7.28 42.14 -19.14
N LEU A 72 -7.25 42.94 -20.22
CA LEU A 72 -6.82 44.33 -20.15
C LEU A 72 -7.77 45.22 -19.34
N SER A 73 -9.08 44.91 -19.29
CA SER A 73 -10.03 45.68 -18.48
C SER A 73 -9.95 45.38 -16.98
N HIS A 74 -9.48 44.18 -16.60
CA HIS A 74 -9.44 43.74 -15.21
C HIS A 74 -8.04 43.68 -14.60
N ILE A 75 -6.98 43.87 -15.38
CA ILE A 75 -5.63 43.98 -14.84
C ILE A 75 -5.41 45.36 -14.21
N SER A 76 -4.99 45.35 -12.94
CA SER A 76 -4.47 46.53 -12.24
C SER A 76 -2.94 46.53 -12.26
N ILE A 77 -2.33 47.53 -12.88
CA ILE A 77 -0.87 47.67 -12.93
C ILE A 77 -0.44 48.59 -11.79
N ASN A 78 0.15 48.00 -10.75
CA ASN A 78 0.64 48.72 -9.57
C ASN A 78 2.16 49.00 -9.63
N ILE A 79 2.75 49.00 -10.83
CA ILE A 79 4.17 49.27 -11.06
C ILE A 79 4.28 50.42 -12.06
N GLY A 80 4.69 51.59 -11.59
CA GLY A 80 4.80 52.80 -12.41
C GLY A 80 3.55 53.67 -12.35
N GLN A 81 2.98 54.05 -13.50
CA GLN A 81 1.72 54.80 -13.54
C GLN A 81 0.59 53.91 -13.02
N ASN A 82 0.08 54.24 -11.83
CA ASN A 82 -0.97 53.50 -11.16
C ASN A 82 -2.29 53.68 -11.90
N GLY A 83 -2.77 52.65 -12.58
CA GLY A 83 -4.03 52.71 -13.30
C GLY A 83 -4.32 51.45 -14.12
N CYS A 84 -5.56 51.34 -14.57
CA CYS A 84 -5.93 50.39 -15.61
C CYS A 84 -5.37 50.88 -16.96
N PRO A 85 -4.81 49.99 -17.80
CA PRO A 85 -4.30 50.40 -19.09
C PRO A 85 -5.43 51.04 -19.92
N SER A 86 -5.14 52.15 -20.60
CA SER A 86 -6.15 52.89 -21.36
C SER A 86 -6.05 52.63 -22.85
N ARG A 87 -7.17 52.29 -23.49
CA ARG A 87 -7.25 52.10 -24.95
C ARG A 87 -6.93 53.41 -25.68
N GLY A 88 -6.11 53.34 -26.73
CA GLY A 88 -5.65 54.49 -27.52
C GLY A 88 -4.43 55.21 -26.94
N ALA A 89 -4.23 55.16 -25.62
CA ALA A 89 -3.03 55.66 -24.97
C ALA A 89 -1.95 54.56 -24.85
N ASP A 90 -2.31 53.37 -24.38
CA ASP A 90 -1.34 52.31 -24.04
C ASP A 90 -1.42 51.11 -24.98
N TYR A 91 -2.62 50.82 -25.50
CA TYR A 91 -2.86 49.70 -26.41
C TYR A 91 -3.99 49.95 -27.40
N GLU A 92 -4.00 49.18 -28.48
CA GLU A 92 -5.03 49.18 -29.50
C GLU A 92 -5.27 47.76 -30.05
N PHE A 93 -6.53 47.48 -30.42
CA PHE A 93 -6.94 46.16 -30.91
C PHE A 93 -6.93 46.15 -32.44
N GLY A 94 -6.10 45.28 -33.03
CA GLY A 94 -6.20 44.93 -34.45
C GLY A 94 -7.05 43.71 -34.70
N HIS A 95 -7.19 43.32 -35.96
CA HIS A 95 -7.97 42.16 -36.37
C HIS A 95 -7.38 40.84 -35.81
N ASN A 96 -6.07 40.64 -35.97
CA ASN A 96 -5.38 39.40 -35.56
C ASN A 96 -4.39 39.59 -34.40
N ARG A 97 -4.03 40.84 -34.08
CA ARG A 97 -2.96 41.16 -33.13
C ARG A 97 -3.32 42.30 -32.20
N LEU A 98 -2.76 42.25 -31.00
CA LEU A 98 -2.82 43.32 -30.02
C LEU A 98 -1.63 44.26 -30.23
N PHE A 99 -1.87 45.56 -30.29
CA PHE A 99 -0.84 46.57 -30.46
C PHE A 99 -0.62 47.26 -29.11
N MET A 100 0.61 47.23 -28.58
CA MET A 100 0.94 47.83 -27.29
C MET A 100 2.15 48.74 -27.39
N ARG A 101 2.13 49.81 -26.57
CA ARG A 101 3.31 50.63 -26.34
C ARG A 101 4.33 49.87 -25.50
N ASN A 102 5.60 50.23 -25.68
CA ASN A 102 6.70 49.61 -24.92
C ASN A 102 6.51 49.72 -23.41
N GLN A 103 5.99 50.86 -22.92
CA GLN A 103 5.80 51.06 -21.48
C GLN A 103 4.84 50.02 -20.87
N LEU A 104 3.70 49.78 -21.52
CA LEU A 104 2.74 48.77 -21.08
C LEU A 104 3.35 47.37 -21.08
N ALA A 105 4.07 47.01 -22.15
CA ALA A 105 4.71 45.71 -22.28
C ALA A 105 5.75 45.46 -21.18
N VAL A 106 6.60 46.45 -20.87
CA VAL A 106 7.59 46.38 -19.80
C VAL A 106 6.92 46.22 -18.43
N ASN A 107 5.84 46.97 -18.17
CA ASN A 107 5.11 46.89 -16.91
C ASN A 107 4.45 45.51 -16.70
N LEU A 108 3.86 44.93 -17.75
CA LEU A 108 3.26 43.59 -17.70
C LEU A 108 4.32 42.51 -17.47
N GLU A 109 5.49 42.61 -18.10
CA GLU A 109 6.58 41.66 -17.89
C GLU A 109 7.19 41.77 -16.48
N ALA A 110 7.30 42.98 -15.95
CA ALA A 110 7.71 43.20 -14.56
C ALA A 110 6.73 42.53 -13.57
N LEU A 111 5.42 42.74 -13.74
CA LEU A 111 4.39 42.08 -12.92
C LEU A 111 4.45 40.55 -12.99
N ARG A 112 4.60 40.02 -14.21
CA ARG A 112 4.78 38.59 -14.45
C ARG A 112 5.98 38.04 -13.69
N SER A 113 7.12 38.70 -13.79
CA SER A 113 8.35 38.28 -13.09
C SER A 113 8.18 38.30 -11.57
N LEU A 114 7.50 39.30 -11.00
CA LEU A 114 7.26 39.40 -9.56
C LEU A 114 6.36 38.27 -9.04
N ILE A 115 5.26 37.98 -9.74
CA ILE A 115 4.33 36.91 -9.35
C ILE A 115 5.02 35.55 -9.47
N GLN A 116 5.76 35.30 -10.55
CA GLN A 116 6.53 34.07 -10.74
C GLN A 116 7.61 33.88 -9.66
N ASN A 117 8.32 34.95 -9.30
CA ASN A 117 9.30 34.89 -8.22
C ASN A 117 8.64 34.63 -6.85
N ARG A 118 7.48 35.24 -6.59
CA ARG A 118 6.73 35.02 -5.35
C ARG A 118 6.18 33.59 -5.25
N SER A 119 5.66 33.05 -6.34
CA SER A 119 5.17 31.67 -6.39
C SER A 119 6.34 30.69 -6.24
N ALA A 120 7.47 30.92 -6.93
CA ALA A 120 8.68 30.12 -6.77
C ALA A 120 9.19 30.12 -5.31
N ARG A 121 9.24 31.29 -4.66
CA ARG A 121 9.60 31.39 -3.23
C ARG A 121 8.64 30.63 -2.34
N THR A 122 7.33 30.72 -2.58
CA THR A 122 6.32 29.96 -1.82
C THR A 122 6.52 28.46 -1.95
N ILE A 123 6.75 27.97 -3.18
CA ILE A 123 7.03 26.56 -3.46
C ILE A 123 8.32 26.12 -2.77
N GLN A 124 9.40 26.90 -2.90
CA GLN A 124 10.69 26.64 -2.27
C GLN A 124 10.58 26.62 -0.73
N GLN A 125 9.86 27.56 -0.13
CA GLN A 125 9.62 27.59 1.32
C GLN A 125 8.80 26.38 1.77
N ALA A 126 7.75 25.99 1.04
CA ALA A 126 6.97 24.80 1.34
C ALA A 126 7.80 23.52 1.23
N TRP A 127 8.65 23.43 0.21
CA TRP A 127 9.56 22.30 -0.01
C TRP A 127 10.63 22.20 1.08
N ARG A 128 11.30 23.31 1.41
CA ARG A 128 12.28 23.37 2.52
C ARG A 128 11.62 23.06 3.87
N ARG A 129 10.44 23.63 4.17
CA ARG A 129 9.65 23.29 5.37
C ARG A 129 9.25 21.82 5.41
N ARG A 130 9.05 21.17 4.26
CA ARG A 130 8.77 19.73 4.20
C ARG A 130 10.03 18.90 4.48
N GLY A 131 11.18 19.30 3.95
CA GLY A 131 12.48 18.66 4.21
C GLY A 131 12.94 18.81 5.65
N ASP A 132 13.12 20.04 6.12
CA ASP A 132 13.67 20.36 7.45
C ASP A 132 12.63 20.13 8.56
N GLY A 133 11.35 20.32 8.24
CA GLY A 133 10.27 20.19 9.22
C GLY A 133 10.03 18.76 9.69
N LEU A 134 10.62 17.73 9.07
CA LEU A 134 10.57 16.36 9.61
C LEU A 134 11.42 16.23 10.87
N TYR A 135 12.64 16.80 10.86
CA TYR A 135 13.54 16.78 12.01
C TYR A 135 12.98 17.63 13.16
N GLU A 136 12.50 18.84 12.86
CA GLU A 136 11.87 19.70 13.86
C GLU A 136 10.57 19.12 14.43
N ARG A 137 9.74 18.47 13.60
CA ARG A 137 8.53 17.76 14.09
C ARG A 137 8.90 16.58 14.98
N ALA A 138 9.92 15.81 14.63
CA ALA A 138 10.41 14.72 15.47
C ALA A 138 10.93 15.24 16.82
N ARG A 139 11.73 16.32 16.80
CA ARG A 139 12.24 17.00 18.00
C ARG A 139 11.11 17.55 18.87
N ASN A 140 10.13 18.23 18.27
CA ASN A 140 8.98 18.80 18.99
C ASN A 140 8.06 17.72 19.57
N ASN A 141 7.86 16.62 18.85
CA ASN A 141 7.07 15.49 19.35
C ASN A 141 7.78 14.80 20.53
N ALA A 142 9.10 14.57 20.42
CA ALA A 142 9.88 14.03 21.53
C ALA A 142 9.84 14.95 22.76
N ALA A 143 10.02 16.26 22.56
CA ALA A 143 9.91 17.24 23.64
C ALA A 143 8.54 17.22 24.32
N LYS A 144 7.44 17.16 23.54
CA LYS A 144 6.07 17.06 24.07
C LYS A 144 5.86 15.81 24.92
N VAL A 145 6.38 14.66 24.49
CA VAL A 145 6.29 13.40 25.25
C VAL A 145 7.05 13.53 26.57
N ILE A 146 8.29 14.01 26.53
CA ILE A 146 9.10 14.20 27.74
C ILE A 146 8.40 15.18 28.69
N GLN A 147 7.90 16.30 28.17
CA GLN A 147 7.18 17.30 28.95
C GLN A 147 5.88 16.75 29.54
N SER A 148 5.11 15.91 28.82
CA SER A 148 3.89 15.31 29.34
C SER A 148 4.17 14.31 30.47
N TYR A 149 5.24 13.51 30.33
CA TYR A 149 5.66 12.58 31.38
C TYR A 149 6.14 13.33 32.62
N TYR A 150 6.95 14.37 32.44
CA TYR A 150 7.44 15.20 33.54
C TYR A 150 6.31 15.95 34.26
N ARG A 151 5.37 16.55 33.51
CA ARG A 151 4.17 17.18 34.07
C ARG A 151 3.31 16.17 34.84
N GLY A 152 3.15 14.96 34.31
CA GLY A 152 2.45 13.88 35.00
C GLY A 152 3.16 13.41 36.27
N TYR A 153 4.50 13.34 36.26
CA TYR A 153 5.31 13.03 37.43
C TYR A 153 5.14 14.09 38.53
N LEU A 154 5.26 15.38 38.17
CA LEU A 154 5.05 16.48 39.10
C LEU A 154 3.64 16.46 39.71
N ALA A 155 2.61 16.23 38.89
CA ALA A 155 1.23 16.15 39.35
C ALA A 155 1.02 15.01 40.38
N ARG A 156 1.60 13.83 40.13
CA ARG A 156 1.53 12.68 41.07
C ARG A 156 2.33 12.89 42.35
N ARG A 157 3.46 13.62 42.26
CA ARG A 157 4.28 13.96 43.43
C ARG A 157 3.59 15.01 44.32
N GLN A 158 2.84 15.94 43.72
CA GLN A 158 2.13 17.00 44.45
C GLN A 158 0.79 16.54 45.03
N ASN A 159 0.15 15.53 44.44
CA ASN A 159 -1.12 14.98 44.92
C ASN A 159 -1.01 13.46 45.18
N PRO A 160 -0.79 13.03 46.44
CA PRO A 160 -0.72 11.60 46.79
C PRO A 160 -2.04 10.86 46.55
N ASP A 161 -3.18 11.56 46.60
CA ASP A 161 -4.52 10.97 46.34
C ASP A 161 -4.71 10.59 44.86
N LEU A 162 -4.05 11.29 43.93
CA LEU A 162 -4.06 10.93 42.50
C LEU A 162 -3.32 9.61 42.26
N ALA A 163 -2.28 9.29 43.04
CA ALA A 163 -1.62 7.99 42.98
C ALA A 163 -2.57 6.86 43.42
N GLN A 164 -3.37 7.09 44.47
CA GLN A 164 -4.42 6.16 44.92
C GLN A 164 -5.57 6.04 43.91
N TYR A 165 -5.99 7.13 43.25
CA TYR A 165 -7.01 7.10 42.21
C TYR A 165 -6.56 6.33 40.96
N THR A 166 -5.26 6.38 40.64
CA THR A 166 -4.68 5.59 39.54
C THR A 166 -4.46 4.12 39.92
N ALA A 167 -4.13 3.84 41.19
CA ALA A 167 -4.03 2.49 41.75
C ALA A 167 -5.42 1.83 41.92
N GLY A 168 -6.45 2.62 42.20
CA GLY A 168 -7.86 2.22 42.35
C GLY A 168 -8.60 2.01 41.03
N ARG A 169 -7.90 1.81 39.92
CA ARG A 169 -8.51 1.35 38.66
C ARG A 169 -8.90 -0.12 38.84
N VAL A 170 -10.08 -0.32 39.43
CA VAL A 170 -10.82 -1.57 39.68
C VAL A 170 -10.10 -2.78 39.08
N VAL A 171 -9.27 -3.43 39.92
CA VAL A 171 -8.93 -4.83 39.72
C VAL A 171 -10.20 -5.56 40.14
N ILE A 172 -10.98 -6.01 39.14
CA ILE A 172 -11.99 -7.03 39.38
C ILE A 172 -11.23 -8.21 40.02
N PRO A 173 -11.63 -8.71 41.19
CA PRO A 173 -11.03 -9.92 41.76
C PRO A 173 -11.11 -11.01 40.70
N GLN A 174 -9.95 -11.48 40.24
CA GLN A 174 -9.87 -12.57 39.29
C GLN A 174 -9.77 -13.85 40.12
N ASP A 175 -10.68 -14.77 39.87
CA ASP A 175 -10.39 -16.18 40.09
C ASP A 175 -9.17 -16.49 39.21
N ASP A 176 -7.98 -16.47 39.82
CA ASP A 176 -6.75 -16.97 39.23
C ASP A 176 -6.88 -18.50 39.11
N GLU A 177 -7.77 -18.95 38.23
CA GLU A 177 -7.69 -20.29 37.67
C GLU A 177 -6.34 -20.37 36.99
N LYS A 178 -5.43 -21.15 37.59
CA LYS A 178 -4.20 -21.60 36.93
C LYS A 178 -4.64 -22.21 35.60
N GLU A 179 -4.53 -21.47 34.49
CA GLU A 179 -4.84 -21.97 33.15
C GLU A 179 -3.85 -23.11 32.87
N GLU A 180 -4.30 -24.34 33.14
CA GLU A 180 -3.58 -25.56 32.84
C GLU A 180 -3.28 -25.57 31.34
N GLN A 181 -2.02 -25.82 30.97
CA GLN A 181 -1.64 -25.84 29.56
C GLN A 181 -2.51 -26.89 28.85
N PRO A 182 -3.28 -26.51 27.82
CA PRO A 182 -4.21 -27.45 27.20
C PRO A 182 -3.43 -28.62 26.61
N ARG A 183 -3.90 -29.84 26.89
CA ARG A 183 -3.35 -31.08 26.35
C ARG A 183 -3.27 -31.00 24.82
N GLU A 184 -2.13 -31.42 24.28
CA GLU A 184 -1.94 -31.54 22.82
C GLU A 184 -2.86 -32.63 22.25
N LEU A 185 -3.61 -32.29 21.21
CA LEU A 185 -4.49 -33.21 20.51
C LEU A 185 -3.70 -34.04 19.50
N THR A 186 -4.09 -35.30 19.35
CA THR A 186 -3.63 -36.20 18.28
C THR A 186 -4.27 -35.86 16.94
N ASP A 187 -3.70 -36.32 15.83
CA ASP A 187 -4.22 -36.02 14.48
C ASP A 187 -5.67 -36.50 14.29
N LEU A 188 -6.04 -37.65 14.88
CA LEU A 188 -7.42 -38.17 14.86
C LEU A 188 -8.38 -37.28 15.67
N GLU A 189 -7.93 -36.71 16.78
CA GLU A 189 -8.73 -35.77 17.57
C GLU A 189 -8.87 -34.43 16.84
N ILE A 190 -7.81 -33.97 16.17
CA ILE A 190 -7.86 -32.77 15.31
C ILE A 190 -8.85 -32.96 14.15
N LEU A 191 -8.87 -34.13 13.52
CA LEU A 191 -9.82 -34.49 12.45
C LEU A 191 -11.28 -34.42 12.94
N ARG A 192 -11.54 -34.76 14.21
CA ARG A 192 -12.87 -34.76 14.82
C ARG A 192 -13.31 -33.38 15.34
N LEU A 193 -12.47 -32.36 15.26
CA LEU A 193 -12.86 -31.00 15.66
C LEU A 193 -14.03 -30.51 14.80
N GLU A 194 -15.04 -29.96 15.46
CA GLU A 194 -16.24 -29.43 14.82
C GLU A 194 -15.91 -28.39 13.74
N ILE A 195 -16.52 -28.58 12.57
CA ILE A 195 -16.53 -27.61 11.47
C ILE A 195 -17.81 -26.78 11.58
N PRO A 196 -17.79 -25.46 11.29
CA PRO A 196 -19.00 -24.65 11.21
C PRO A 196 -20.04 -25.23 10.26
N SER A 197 -21.31 -25.23 10.66
CA SER A 197 -22.41 -25.90 9.95
C SER A 197 -22.50 -25.52 8.47
N ASP A 198 -22.32 -24.24 8.15
CA ASP A 198 -22.35 -23.75 6.76
C ASP A 198 -21.25 -24.39 5.90
N LEU A 199 -20.05 -24.57 6.47
CA LEU A 199 -18.93 -25.18 5.77
C LEU A 199 -19.12 -26.71 5.68
N ALA A 200 -19.64 -27.34 6.73
CA ALA A 200 -19.98 -28.76 6.71
C ALA A 200 -21.00 -29.07 5.60
N TYR A 201 -22.06 -28.28 5.49
CA TYR A 201 -23.07 -28.41 4.44
C TYR A 201 -22.46 -28.32 3.02
N VAL A 202 -21.60 -27.32 2.78
CA VAL A 202 -20.93 -27.15 1.47
C VAL A 202 -20.00 -28.31 1.14
N LEU A 203 -19.36 -28.91 2.15
CA LEU A 203 -18.49 -30.07 1.99
C LEU A 203 -19.30 -31.35 1.72
N GLU A 204 -20.46 -31.53 2.35
CA GLU A 204 -21.33 -32.68 2.16
C GLU A 204 -22.08 -32.66 0.82
N GLU A 205 -22.57 -31.49 0.39
CA GLU A 205 -23.36 -31.35 -0.84
C GLU A 205 -22.51 -31.54 -2.12
N ARG A 206 -21.21 -31.25 -2.04
CA ARG A 206 -20.29 -31.37 -3.18
C ARG A 206 -19.67 -32.76 -3.19
N SER A 207 -20.31 -33.70 -3.90
CA SER A 207 -19.79 -35.05 -4.16
C SER A 207 -18.27 -35.08 -4.35
N ASN A 208 -17.62 -35.99 -3.60
CA ASN A 208 -16.19 -36.05 -3.24
C ASN A 208 -15.15 -36.15 -4.38
N ASP A 209 -15.49 -35.89 -5.63
CA ASP A 209 -14.54 -36.07 -6.73
C ASP A 209 -13.65 -34.82 -6.93
N GLN A 210 -12.59 -34.72 -6.12
CA GLN A 210 -11.53 -33.72 -6.27
C GLN A 210 -11.02 -33.64 -7.73
N ARG A 211 -11.04 -34.76 -8.46
CA ARG A 211 -10.60 -34.81 -9.87
C ARG A 211 -11.53 -34.00 -10.77
N HIS A 212 -12.84 -34.16 -10.61
CA HIS A 212 -13.84 -33.38 -11.33
C HIS A 212 -13.71 -31.88 -11.01
N TRP A 213 -13.50 -31.55 -9.73
CA TRP A 213 -13.30 -30.16 -9.30
C TRP A 213 -12.04 -29.53 -9.92
N LEU A 214 -10.91 -30.24 -9.92
CA LEU A 214 -9.67 -29.79 -10.54
C LEU A 214 -9.79 -29.65 -12.06
N ALA A 215 -10.52 -30.56 -12.71
CA ALA A 215 -10.78 -30.49 -14.15
C ALA A 215 -11.58 -29.24 -14.53
N LYS A 216 -12.61 -28.90 -13.74
CA LYS A 216 -13.42 -27.68 -13.95
C LYS A 216 -12.62 -26.39 -13.71
N HIS A 217 -11.61 -26.42 -12.85
CA HIS A 217 -10.78 -25.26 -12.50
C HIS A 217 -9.37 -25.32 -13.10
N ARG A 218 -9.26 -25.84 -14.33
CA ARG A 218 -8.00 -25.98 -15.03
C ARG A 218 -7.37 -24.61 -15.29
N VAL A 219 -6.10 -24.46 -14.89
CA VAL A 219 -5.27 -23.29 -15.20
C VAL A 219 -4.20 -23.73 -16.20
N THR A 220 -4.11 -23.03 -17.32
CA THR A 220 -3.06 -23.24 -18.31
C THR A 220 -1.75 -22.63 -17.78
N LYS A 221 -0.69 -23.44 -17.68
CA LYS A 221 0.68 -22.94 -17.42
C LYS A 221 1.30 -22.64 -18.79
N PRO A 222 1.41 -21.36 -19.22
CA PRO A 222 2.12 -21.05 -20.46
C PRO A 222 3.57 -21.53 -20.35
N ARG A 223 4.12 -22.05 -21.46
CA ARG A 223 5.54 -22.42 -21.53
C ARG A 223 6.37 -21.18 -21.16
N GLY A 224 7.13 -21.26 -20.07
CA GLY A 224 7.93 -20.14 -19.55
C GLY A 224 7.21 -19.24 -18.55
N SER A 225 6.22 -19.75 -17.79
CA SER A 225 5.64 -19.02 -16.66
C SER A 225 6.75 -18.42 -15.79
N ILE A 226 6.86 -17.10 -15.80
CA ILE A 226 7.91 -16.37 -15.08
C ILE A 226 7.60 -16.53 -13.60
N ARG A 227 8.45 -17.26 -12.87
CA ARG A 227 8.45 -17.25 -11.40
C ARG A 227 8.43 -15.79 -10.98
N ARG A 228 7.56 -15.44 -10.03
CA ARG A 228 7.48 -14.06 -9.55
C ARG A 228 8.90 -13.62 -9.19
N LEU A 229 9.41 -12.62 -9.91
CA LEU A 229 10.66 -11.95 -9.58
C LEU A 229 10.39 -11.21 -8.27
N LEU A 230 10.43 -11.94 -7.16
CA LEU A 230 10.43 -11.39 -5.83
C LEU A 230 11.76 -10.65 -5.75
N GLN A 231 11.73 -9.33 -5.93
CA GLN A 231 12.92 -8.52 -5.74
C GLN A 231 13.41 -8.81 -4.31
N SER A 232 14.52 -9.53 -4.21
CA SER A 232 15.19 -9.86 -2.95
C SER A 232 15.54 -8.62 -2.14
N HIS A 233 15.48 -7.44 -2.76
CA HIS A 233 15.88 -6.16 -2.23
C HIS A 233 14.78 -5.10 -2.40
N TYR A 234 13.65 -5.25 -1.70
CA TYR A 234 12.90 -4.06 -1.28
C TYR A 234 13.64 -3.35 -0.14
N ALA A 235 14.86 -2.89 -0.41
CA ALA A 235 15.61 -2.01 0.49
C ALA A 235 14.85 -0.69 0.74
N ASN A 236 13.92 -0.33 -0.17
CA ASN A 236 13.23 0.96 -0.15
C ASN A 236 11.70 0.90 0.08
N GLY A 237 11.06 -0.28 0.02
CA GLY A 237 9.59 -0.40 0.14
C GLY A 237 9.05 0.01 1.52
N TRP A 238 9.88 -0.09 2.55
CA TRP A 238 9.54 0.26 3.93
C TRP A 238 9.79 1.72 4.31
N GLN A 239 10.34 2.53 3.40
CA GLN A 239 10.59 3.96 3.65
C GLN A 239 9.30 4.76 3.95
N THR A 240 8.12 4.19 3.68
CA THR A 240 6.83 4.76 4.10
C THR A 240 6.65 4.85 5.62
N TYR A 241 7.35 4.02 6.41
CA TYR A 241 7.30 4.06 7.87
C TYR A 241 8.25 5.13 8.48
N GLY A 242 9.13 5.74 7.68
CA GLY A 242 10.05 6.79 8.12
C GLY A 242 11.05 6.40 9.21
N ARG A 243 11.06 5.13 9.64
CA ARG A 243 11.95 4.53 10.65
C ARG A 243 12.37 3.11 10.23
N PRO A 244 13.50 2.59 10.73
CA PRO A 244 13.88 1.20 10.57
C PRO A 244 12.78 0.23 11.05
N VAL A 245 12.59 -0.89 10.33
CA VAL A 245 11.59 -1.92 10.69
C VAL A 245 11.86 -2.52 12.08
N TRP A 246 13.13 -2.63 12.47
CA TRP A 246 13.55 -3.23 13.74
C TRP A 246 13.23 -2.36 14.97
N ASP A 247 12.91 -1.07 14.79
CA ASP A 247 12.44 -0.19 15.85
C ASP A 247 10.96 -0.44 16.22
N ALA A 248 10.21 -1.15 15.37
CA ALA A 248 8.82 -1.51 15.63
C ALA A 248 8.72 -2.48 16.80
N GLN A 249 7.66 -2.42 17.62
CA GLN A 249 7.47 -3.36 18.73
C GLN A 249 7.36 -4.82 18.22
N PRO A 250 7.85 -5.83 18.97
CA PRO A 250 7.64 -7.24 18.62
C PRO A 250 6.16 -7.63 18.76
N LEU A 251 5.72 -8.67 18.04
CA LEU A 251 4.32 -9.14 18.07
C LEU A 251 3.85 -9.47 19.50
N VAL A 252 4.75 -10.01 20.33
CA VAL A 252 4.52 -10.35 21.74
C VAL A 252 4.02 -9.14 22.54
N TYR A 253 4.43 -7.91 22.17
CA TYR A 253 3.95 -6.70 22.84
C TYR A 253 2.42 -6.52 22.70
N LEU A 254 1.84 -6.83 21.54
CA LEU A 254 0.39 -6.72 21.32
C LEU A 254 -0.42 -7.74 22.14
N VAL A 255 0.23 -8.81 22.53
CA VAL A 255 -0.37 -9.93 23.25
C VAL A 255 -0.27 -9.69 24.76
N ASN A 256 0.87 -9.18 25.22
CA ASN A 256 1.14 -8.87 26.63
C ASN A 256 0.51 -7.57 27.12
N THR A 257 -0.14 -6.78 26.25
CA THR A 257 -0.93 -5.61 26.67
C THR A 257 -2.23 -5.98 27.42
N GLY A 258 -2.54 -7.27 27.56
CA GLY A 258 -3.59 -7.79 28.46
C GLY A 258 -3.00 -8.34 29.75
N ARG A 259 -3.77 -8.26 30.86
CA ARG A 259 -3.37 -8.74 32.20
C ARG A 259 -3.28 -10.28 32.33
N THR A 260 -3.40 -11.04 31.24
CA THR A 260 -3.25 -12.52 31.21
C THR A 260 -2.08 -12.89 30.30
N THR A 261 -1.29 -13.90 30.69
CA THR A 261 -0.23 -14.47 29.85
C THR A 261 -0.86 -15.23 28.69
N LYS A 262 -1.28 -14.51 27.66
CA LYS A 262 -1.84 -15.12 26.45
C LYS A 262 -0.69 -15.81 25.71
N ASN A 263 -0.53 -17.11 25.94
CA ASN A 263 0.54 -17.91 25.35
C ASN A 263 0.55 -17.78 23.82
N VAL A 264 1.57 -17.09 23.30
CA VAL A 264 1.92 -17.03 21.87
C VAL A 264 2.92 -18.12 21.61
N GLY A 265 2.72 -18.84 20.51
CA GLY A 265 3.50 -20.00 20.17
C GLY A 265 2.70 -21.04 19.40
N TYR A 266 3.44 -22.01 18.90
CA TYR A 266 2.96 -23.26 18.38
C TYR A 266 2.06 -23.96 19.40
N ARG A 267 0.94 -24.51 18.92
CA ARG A 267 -0.05 -25.21 19.75
C ARG A 267 -0.79 -26.28 18.94
N LEU A 268 -1.10 -27.42 19.58
CA LEU A 268 -1.90 -28.52 19.02
C LEU A 268 -3.28 -28.64 19.69
N ALA A 269 -3.86 -27.52 20.11
CA ALA A 269 -5.13 -27.45 20.82
C ALA A 269 -5.88 -26.16 20.43
N PRO A 270 -7.22 -26.22 20.24
CA PRO A 270 -7.99 -25.05 19.85
C PRO A 270 -7.94 -23.98 20.94
N ARG A 271 -8.14 -22.72 20.55
CA ARG A 271 -8.18 -21.62 21.50
C ARG A 271 -9.59 -21.46 22.02
N HIS A 272 -9.75 -21.42 23.35
CA HIS A 272 -11.03 -21.13 24.00
C HIS A 272 -11.36 -19.63 24.04
N ARG A 273 -10.34 -18.76 23.93
CA ARG A 273 -10.48 -17.30 24.03
C ARG A 273 -9.63 -16.57 22.97
N PRO A 274 -10.07 -15.39 22.48
CA PRO A 274 -9.29 -14.54 21.58
C PRO A 274 -7.97 -14.04 22.19
N ILE A 275 -6.95 -13.86 21.36
CA ILE A 275 -5.61 -13.36 21.70
C ILE A 275 -5.62 -11.83 21.85
N LEU A 276 -6.11 -11.07 20.89
CA LEU A 276 -6.12 -9.61 20.91
C LEU A 276 -7.42 -9.03 21.50
N LEU A 277 -8.56 -9.66 21.22
CA LEU A 277 -9.88 -9.09 21.58
C LEU A 277 -10.20 -9.31 23.07
N THR A 278 -9.94 -8.31 23.91
CA THR A 278 -10.24 -8.34 25.36
C THR A 278 -11.73 -8.20 25.68
N GLN A 279 -12.48 -7.43 24.89
CA GLN A 279 -13.93 -7.23 25.02
C GLN A 279 -14.66 -7.76 23.78
N ALA A 280 -14.43 -9.02 23.42
CA ALA A 280 -15.12 -9.65 22.29
C ALA A 280 -16.60 -9.93 22.62
N THR A 281 -17.50 -9.67 21.66
CA THR A 281 -18.87 -10.16 21.74
C THR A 281 -18.89 -11.70 21.74
N GLU A 282 -19.96 -12.31 22.20
CA GLU A 282 -20.12 -13.77 22.19
C GLU A 282 -19.96 -14.35 20.77
N SER A 283 -20.56 -13.72 19.77
CA SER A 283 -20.41 -14.09 18.36
C SER A 283 -18.97 -14.00 17.85
N GLN A 284 -18.23 -12.96 18.25
CA GLN A 284 -16.81 -12.82 17.90
C GLN A 284 -15.95 -13.89 18.59
N ARG A 285 -16.25 -14.19 19.87
CA ARG A 285 -15.58 -15.26 20.61
C ARG A 285 -15.80 -16.62 19.95
N ALA A 286 -17.05 -16.96 19.63
CA ALA A 286 -17.40 -18.19 18.93
C ALA A 286 -16.70 -18.31 17.57
N ALA A 287 -16.69 -17.23 16.77
CA ALA A 287 -15.99 -17.20 15.49
C ALA A 287 -14.47 -17.40 15.64
N CYS A 288 -13.84 -16.84 16.69
CA CYS A 288 -12.42 -17.05 16.97
C CYS A 288 -12.10 -18.49 17.36
N VAL A 289 -12.95 -19.10 18.19
CA VAL A 289 -12.79 -20.51 18.59
C VAL A 289 -12.95 -21.42 17.37
N ALA A 290 -14.01 -21.22 16.57
CA ALA A 290 -14.25 -21.97 15.34
C ALA A 290 -13.09 -21.82 14.34
N ALA A 291 -12.57 -20.61 14.16
CA ALA A 291 -11.42 -20.37 13.30
C ALA A 291 -10.15 -21.06 13.81
N SER A 292 -9.93 -21.13 15.14
CA SER A 292 -8.79 -21.85 15.71
C SER A 292 -8.89 -23.37 15.47
N LYS A 293 -10.10 -23.95 15.54
CA LYS A 293 -10.35 -25.36 15.20
C LYS A 293 -10.04 -25.63 13.72
N LEU A 294 -10.57 -24.78 12.83
CA LEU A 294 -10.33 -24.87 11.39
C LEU A 294 -8.85 -24.69 11.03
N LEU A 295 -8.16 -23.78 11.70
CA LEU A 295 -6.73 -23.55 11.50
C LEU A 295 -5.90 -24.79 11.85
N LEU A 296 -6.22 -25.47 12.95
CA LEU A 296 -5.55 -26.72 13.32
C LEU A 296 -5.77 -27.80 12.28
N ARG A 297 -7.01 -28.01 11.83
CA ARG A 297 -7.33 -28.97 10.77
C ARG A 297 -6.57 -28.63 9.47
N LEU A 298 -6.65 -27.37 9.06
CA LEU A 298 -6.03 -26.88 7.84
C LEU A 298 -4.52 -27.07 7.84
N VAL A 299 -3.86 -26.77 8.95
CA VAL A 299 -2.39 -26.77 9.04
C VAL A 299 -1.84 -28.16 9.34
N HIS A 300 -2.47 -28.92 10.25
CA HIS A 300 -1.91 -30.18 10.78
C HIS A 300 -2.46 -31.45 10.14
N LEU A 301 -3.45 -31.36 9.25
CA LEU A 301 -3.92 -32.51 8.46
C LEU A 301 -3.40 -32.36 7.01
N PRO A 302 -2.15 -32.79 6.72
CA PRO A 302 -1.55 -32.60 5.40
C PRO A 302 -2.29 -33.35 4.29
N GLU A 303 -2.93 -34.47 4.63
CA GLU A 303 -3.59 -35.40 3.70
C GLU A 303 -4.97 -34.95 3.21
N GLN A 304 -5.51 -33.83 3.71
CA GLN A 304 -6.81 -33.34 3.25
C GLN A 304 -6.79 -33.00 1.76
N PRO A 305 -7.89 -33.29 1.02
CA PRO A 305 -7.99 -32.95 -0.39
C PRO A 305 -7.85 -31.43 -0.59
N ILE A 306 -7.23 -31.02 -1.70
CA ILE A 306 -6.88 -29.62 -1.91
C ILE A 306 -8.11 -28.70 -1.99
N MET A 307 -9.24 -29.25 -2.43
CA MET A 307 -10.53 -28.60 -2.44
C MET A 307 -10.99 -28.25 -1.01
N GLU A 308 -10.89 -29.19 -0.07
CA GLU A 308 -11.22 -28.94 1.35
C GLU A 308 -10.33 -27.85 1.94
N GLN A 309 -9.01 -27.92 1.68
CA GLN A 309 -8.07 -26.89 2.14
C GLN A 309 -8.45 -25.50 1.62
N PHE A 310 -8.83 -25.41 0.35
CA PHE A 310 -9.29 -24.15 -0.25
C PHE A 310 -10.60 -23.66 0.38
N LEU A 311 -11.59 -24.54 0.60
CA LEU A 311 -12.89 -24.17 1.18
C LEU A 311 -12.76 -23.75 2.64
N MET A 312 -12.00 -24.49 3.44
CA MET A 312 -11.67 -24.12 4.82
C MET A 312 -10.94 -22.77 4.89
N GLY A 313 -9.95 -22.57 4.02
CA GLY A 313 -9.27 -21.28 3.89
C GLY A 313 -10.22 -20.15 3.50
N SER A 314 -11.10 -20.39 2.52
CA SER A 314 -12.09 -19.43 2.04
C SER A 314 -13.06 -19.01 3.13
N TYR A 315 -13.49 -19.94 3.97
CA TYR A 315 -14.31 -19.66 5.14
C TYR A 315 -13.58 -18.73 6.14
N LEU A 316 -12.31 -19.02 6.45
CA LEU A 316 -11.49 -18.15 7.31
C LEU A 316 -11.32 -16.75 6.71
N TYR A 317 -11.14 -16.64 5.40
CA TYR A 317 -11.04 -15.36 4.70
C TYR A 317 -12.35 -14.57 4.73
N GLN A 318 -13.48 -15.25 4.57
CA GLN A 318 -14.80 -14.64 4.68
C GLN A 318 -15.04 -14.12 6.09
N LEU A 319 -14.71 -14.88 7.13
CA LEU A 319 -14.72 -14.40 8.51
C LEU A 319 -13.82 -13.17 8.71
N ALA A 320 -12.62 -13.16 8.12
CA ALA A 320 -11.72 -12.01 8.20
C ALA A 320 -12.29 -10.75 7.51
N LEU A 321 -13.14 -10.90 6.48
CA LEU A 321 -13.78 -9.80 5.77
C LEU A 321 -14.98 -9.19 6.53
N THR A 322 -15.69 -9.97 7.36
CA THR A 322 -16.89 -9.47 8.06
C THR A 322 -16.56 -8.37 9.07
N HIS A 323 -15.46 -8.52 9.83
CA HIS A 323 -15.08 -7.57 10.87
C HIS A 323 -13.56 -7.33 10.92
N LYS A 324 -13.16 -6.05 10.95
CA LYS A 324 -11.74 -5.63 11.06
C LYS A 324 -11.07 -6.09 12.36
N SER A 325 -11.83 -6.24 13.44
CA SER A 325 -11.34 -6.79 14.71
C SER A 325 -11.02 -8.27 14.58
N LEU A 326 -11.90 -9.02 13.93
CA LEU A 326 -11.75 -10.45 13.67
C LEU A 326 -10.58 -10.71 12.70
N GLN A 327 -10.41 -9.90 11.65
CA GLN A 327 -9.25 -10.00 10.75
C GLN A 327 -7.91 -9.97 11.51
N LYS A 328 -7.75 -9.01 12.44
CA LYS A 328 -6.52 -8.85 13.22
C LYS A 328 -6.29 -10.03 14.16
N GLU A 329 -7.36 -10.46 14.80
CA GLU A 329 -7.36 -11.61 15.71
C GLU A 329 -6.95 -12.89 14.97
N LEU A 330 -7.60 -13.21 13.86
CA LEU A 330 -7.27 -14.36 13.02
C LEU A 330 -5.84 -14.31 12.51
N LEU A 331 -5.39 -13.14 12.02
CA LEU A 331 -4.01 -12.96 11.60
C LEU A 331 -3.03 -13.27 12.74
N VAL A 332 -3.26 -12.75 13.94
CA VAL A 332 -2.38 -13.01 15.08
C VAL A 332 -2.44 -14.46 15.55
N GLN A 333 -3.59 -15.13 15.46
CA GLN A 333 -3.68 -16.57 15.70
C GLN A 333 -2.80 -17.36 14.72
N MET A 334 -2.86 -17.02 13.41
CA MET A 334 -2.00 -17.66 12.41
C MET A 334 -0.52 -17.37 12.65
N LEU A 335 -0.15 -16.11 12.89
CA LEU A 335 1.25 -15.73 13.15
C LEU A 335 1.76 -16.41 14.43
N SER A 336 0.96 -16.45 15.50
CA SER A 336 1.30 -17.17 16.73
C SER A 336 1.63 -18.64 16.45
N GLN A 337 0.84 -19.32 15.62
CA GLN A 337 1.04 -20.74 15.32
C GLN A 337 2.40 -21.01 14.65
N THR A 338 2.99 -20.03 13.97
CA THR A 338 4.29 -20.16 13.30
C THR A 338 5.49 -20.03 14.23
N VAL A 339 5.30 -19.50 15.46
CA VAL A 339 6.38 -19.28 16.43
C VAL A 339 6.71 -20.59 17.14
N GLY A 340 7.98 -21.01 17.12
CA GLY A 340 8.40 -22.24 17.79
C GLY A 340 7.88 -23.52 17.11
N TRP A 341 7.67 -23.45 15.79
CA TRP A 341 7.24 -24.60 15.00
C TRP A 341 8.24 -25.77 15.13
N PRO A 342 7.79 -27.02 15.32
CA PRO A 342 8.64 -28.18 15.63
C PRO A 342 9.35 -28.74 14.38
N TYR A 343 10.02 -27.86 13.63
CA TYR A 343 10.88 -28.16 12.49
C TYR A 343 11.88 -27.01 12.31
N ASP A 344 13.10 -27.35 11.87
CA ASP A 344 14.16 -26.39 11.62
C ASP A 344 13.86 -25.58 10.35
N SER A 345 13.27 -24.40 10.51
CA SER A 345 12.89 -23.52 9.41
C SER A 345 14.08 -23.07 8.56
N ALA A 346 15.33 -23.17 9.06
CA ALA A 346 16.55 -22.85 8.31
C ALA A 346 16.87 -23.88 7.20
N ARG A 347 16.27 -25.07 7.24
CA ARG A 347 16.44 -26.12 6.22
C ARG A 347 15.49 -26.02 5.02
N LEU A 348 14.62 -25.00 4.98
CA LEU A 348 13.81 -24.72 3.80
C LEU A 348 14.73 -24.23 2.65
N GLN A 349 15.16 -25.13 1.78
CA GLN A 349 15.81 -24.76 0.52
C GLN A 349 14.84 -23.97 -0.38
N ASP A 350 15.36 -22.97 -1.11
CA ASP A 350 14.58 -22.04 -1.94
C ASP A 350 13.97 -22.68 -3.21
N SER A 351 14.26 -23.95 -3.50
CA SER A 351 13.79 -24.64 -4.71
C SER A 351 13.18 -26.02 -4.44
N ASP A 352 12.11 -26.09 -3.66
CA ASP A 352 11.32 -27.33 -3.61
C ASP A 352 10.49 -27.45 -4.90
N LYS A 353 10.97 -28.31 -5.81
CA LYS A 353 10.32 -28.65 -7.09
C LYS A 353 9.02 -29.45 -6.91
N GLU A 354 8.82 -30.08 -5.74
CA GLU A 354 7.74 -31.04 -5.49
C GLU A 354 6.35 -30.41 -5.28
N ASP A 355 6.28 -29.14 -4.85
CA ASP A 355 5.01 -28.44 -4.62
C ASP A 355 4.32 -28.02 -5.95
N GLU A 356 5.02 -28.08 -7.09
CA GLU A 356 4.52 -27.59 -8.39
C GLU A 356 3.71 -28.63 -9.20
N GLU A 357 4.04 -29.93 -9.12
CA GLU A 357 3.57 -30.92 -10.10
C GLU A 357 2.52 -31.91 -9.58
N SER A 358 2.44 -32.21 -8.28
CA SER A 358 1.56 -33.30 -7.82
C SER A 358 0.14 -32.88 -7.43
N LEU A 359 -0.05 -31.69 -6.85
CA LEU A 359 -1.30 -31.36 -6.15
C LEU A 359 -2.40 -30.69 -7.01
N PHE A 360 -2.05 -30.14 -8.18
CA PHE A 360 -2.97 -29.45 -9.08
C PHE A 360 -3.01 -30.05 -10.50
N VAL A 361 -2.40 -31.20 -10.73
CA VAL A 361 -2.32 -31.86 -12.05
C VAL A 361 -3.47 -32.84 -12.23
N THR A 362 -4.09 -32.84 -13.42
CA THR A 362 -5.15 -33.78 -13.80
C THR A 362 -4.57 -35.11 -14.30
N PRO A 363 -5.28 -36.25 -14.16
CA PRO A 363 -4.77 -37.58 -14.52
C PRO A 363 -4.30 -37.70 -15.98
N GLU A 364 -4.88 -36.94 -16.92
CA GLU A 364 -4.48 -36.95 -18.33
C GLU A 364 -3.02 -36.53 -18.55
N TYR A 365 -2.50 -35.62 -17.71
CA TYR A 365 -1.07 -35.24 -17.69
C TYR A 365 -0.23 -36.18 -16.82
N ALA A 366 -0.82 -36.78 -15.77
CA ALA A 366 -0.16 -37.75 -14.89
C ALA A 366 -0.01 -39.16 -15.51
N SER A 367 -0.74 -39.46 -16.60
CA SER A 367 -0.62 -40.74 -17.33
C SER A 367 0.79 -41.00 -17.89
N ARG A 368 1.65 -39.98 -17.96
CA ARG A 368 3.07 -40.13 -18.30
C ARG A 368 3.99 -40.41 -17.10
N ASN A 369 3.58 -40.11 -15.87
CA ASN A 369 4.34 -40.28 -14.62
C ASN A 369 3.36 -40.47 -13.45
N GLN A 370 3.04 -41.71 -13.06
CA GLN A 370 2.06 -42.00 -11.99
C GLN A 370 2.70 -42.04 -10.59
N PRO A 371 1.94 -41.63 -9.55
CA PRO A 371 1.60 -42.58 -8.48
C PRO A 371 0.08 -42.65 -8.20
N GLU A 372 -0.38 -43.85 -7.81
CA GLU A 372 -1.79 -44.22 -7.60
C GLU A 372 -2.38 -43.68 -6.27
N MET A 373 -3.70 -43.43 -6.27
CA MET A 373 -4.48 -42.87 -5.16
C MET A 373 -5.02 -43.96 -4.22
N TYR A 374 -4.98 -43.69 -2.90
CA TYR A 374 -5.44 -44.56 -1.81
C TYR A 374 -6.97 -44.64 -1.66
N SER A 375 -7.47 -45.79 -1.17
CA SER A 375 -8.84 -46.00 -0.69
C SER A 375 -8.80 -46.52 0.75
N ILE A 376 -9.57 -45.90 1.65
CA ILE A 376 -9.68 -46.33 3.05
C ILE A 376 -10.83 -47.33 3.15
N ALA A 377 -10.49 -48.62 3.15
CA ALA A 377 -11.40 -49.68 3.58
C ALA A 377 -10.68 -50.55 4.63
N GLY A 378 -11.16 -50.50 5.87
CA GLY A 378 -10.83 -51.50 6.89
C GLY A 378 -9.51 -51.32 7.63
N GLY A 379 -9.40 -50.28 8.47
CA GLY A 379 -8.70 -50.37 9.78
C GLY A 379 -7.19 -50.65 9.84
N MET A 380 -6.48 -50.88 8.75
CA MET A 380 -5.01 -50.94 8.73
C MET A 380 -4.43 -50.00 7.68
N LEU A 381 -3.56 -49.09 8.13
CA LEU A 381 -2.71 -48.26 7.28
C LEU A 381 -1.63 -49.14 6.65
N GLN A 382 -1.86 -49.62 5.43
CA GLN A 382 -0.80 -50.20 4.63
C GLN A 382 -0.79 -49.53 3.26
N GLY A 383 0.01 -48.47 3.16
CA GLY A 383 0.22 -47.70 1.93
C GLY A 383 1.71 -47.51 1.68
N VAL A 384 2.27 -48.32 0.78
CA VAL A 384 3.59 -48.09 0.21
C VAL A 384 3.41 -47.11 -0.95
N ILE A 385 3.86 -45.86 -0.76
CA ILE A 385 4.18 -44.96 -1.89
C ILE A 385 5.48 -45.52 -2.49
N ARG A 386 5.49 -45.96 -3.75
CA ARG A 386 6.76 -46.11 -4.50
C ARG A 386 7.15 -44.77 -5.12
N ASP A 387 7.38 -43.79 -4.26
CA ASP A 387 8.35 -42.73 -4.52
C ASP A 387 9.67 -43.28 -4.01
N VAL A 388 10.76 -43.07 -4.75
CA VAL A 388 12.09 -43.63 -4.40
C VAL A 388 12.62 -43.07 -3.06
N ASN A 389 11.90 -42.17 -2.37
CA ASN A 389 12.15 -41.80 -0.99
C ASN A 389 10.82 -41.81 -0.18
N PRO A 390 10.79 -42.43 1.02
CA PRO A 390 9.63 -42.35 1.91
C PRO A 390 9.37 -40.88 2.29
N ILE A 391 8.09 -40.45 2.29
CA ILE A 391 7.71 -39.13 2.83
C ILE A 391 7.99 -39.16 4.33
N ASP A 392 9.06 -38.50 4.74
CA ASP A 392 9.43 -38.43 6.14
C ASP A 392 8.46 -37.53 6.92
N THR A 393 8.28 -37.81 8.21
CA THR A 393 7.50 -36.97 9.14
C THR A 393 7.96 -35.50 9.14
N ILE A 394 9.22 -35.28 8.80
CA ILE A 394 9.87 -33.97 8.63
C ILE A 394 9.27 -33.21 7.44
N ASP A 395 8.99 -33.89 6.33
CA ASP A 395 8.43 -33.28 5.12
C ASP A 395 6.96 -32.92 5.28
N LEU A 396 6.19 -33.74 6.01
CA LEU A 396 4.81 -33.41 6.39
C LEU A 396 4.76 -32.13 7.22
N LYS A 397 5.63 -32.00 8.23
CA LYS A 397 5.75 -30.78 9.06
C LYS A 397 6.20 -29.56 8.26
N ARG A 398 7.09 -29.74 7.28
CA ARG A 398 7.51 -28.68 6.36
C ARG A 398 6.35 -28.19 5.48
N ARG A 399 5.58 -29.11 4.89
CA ARG A 399 4.40 -28.80 4.05
C ARG A 399 3.31 -28.08 4.86
N ALA A 400 3.03 -28.55 6.08
CA ALA A 400 2.14 -27.90 7.04
C ALA A 400 2.57 -26.47 7.37
N TYR A 401 3.86 -26.28 7.67
CA TYR A 401 4.42 -24.96 7.94
C TYR A 401 4.25 -24.01 6.74
N ARG A 402 4.60 -24.45 5.53
CA ARG A 402 4.39 -23.63 4.31
C ARG A 402 2.92 -23.28 4.10
N ARG A 403 2.02 -24.25 4.25
CA ARG A 403 0.57 -24.04 4.13
C ARG A 403 0.10 -22.93 5.07
N SER A 404 0.56 -22.93 6.32
CA SER A 404 0.25 -21.86 7.27
C SER A 404 0.62 -20.47 6.72
N TRP A 405 1.81 -20.33 6.12
CA TRP A 405 2.30 -19.07 5.53
C TRP A 405 1.53 -18.65 4.27
N MET A 406 1.05 -19.60 3.46
CA MET A 406 0.18 -19.28 2.32
C MET A 406 -1.16 -18.70 2.79
N HIS A 407 -1.75 -19.28 3.83
CA HIS A 407 -3.00 -18.77 4.39
C HIS A 407 -2.80 -17.45 5.13
N ILE A 408 -1.64 -17.22 5.75
CA ILE A 408 -1.24 -15.89 6.26
C ILE A 408 -1.27 -14.87 5.10
N ALA A 409 -0.65 -15.18 3.95
CA ALA A 409 -0.71 -14.31 2.78
C ALA A 409 -2.15 -14.06 2.31
N GLY A 410 -3.03 -15.06 2.37
CA GLY A 410 -4.46 -14.92 2.11
C GLY A 410 -5.16 -13.94 3.06
N ILE A 411 -5.01 -14.11 4.38
CA ILE A 411 -5.63 -13.23 5.39
C ILE A 411 -5.13 -11.78 5.26
N LEU A 412 -3.85 -11.58 4.92
CA LEU A 412 -3.29 -10.26 4.70
C LEU A 412 -3.99 -9.48 3.57
N THR A 413 -4.62 -10.18 2.60
CA THR A 413 -5.40 -9.54 1.53
C THR A 413 -6.86 -9.24 1.91
N CYS A 414 -7.37 -9.80 3.01
CA CYS A 414 -8.76 -9.70 3.42
C CYS A 414 -9.11 -8.38 4.14
N GLY A 415 -8.14 -7.53 4.47
CA GLY A 415 -8.43 -6.27 5.13
C GLY A 415 -7.19 -5.46 5.50
N ARG A 416 -7.39 -4.26 6.05
CA ARG A 416 -6.29 -3.32 6.32
C ARG A 416 -5.79 -3.40 7.75
N LEU A 417 -4.50 -3.63 7.86
CA LEU A 417 -3.77 -3.35 9.10
C LEU A 417 -3.65 -1.84 9.32
N SER A 418 -3.81 -1.42 10.58
CA SER A 418 -3.56 -0.03 10.99
C SER A 418 -2.08 0.33 10.81
N GLY A 419 -1.78 1.63 10.69
CA GLY A 419 -0.40 2.11 10.59
C GLY A 419 0.49 1.71 11.79
N SER A 420 -0.13 1.42 12.94
CA SER A 420 0.56 0.87 14.12
C SER A 420 0.85 -0.63 14.05
N LEU A 421 -0.01 -1.41 13.39
CA LEU A 421 0.11 -2.88 13.33
C LEU A 421 0.97 -3.35 12.16
N LYS A 422 0.92 -2.65 11.01
CA LYS A 422 1.76 -2.95 9.84
C LYS A 422 3.24 -3.17 10.17
N PRO A 423 3.94 -2.23 10.85
CA PRO A 423 5.37 -2.40 11.13
C PRO A 423 5.66 -3.56 12.09
N ILE A 424 4.76 -3.83 13.05
CA ILE A 424 4.87 -4.97 13.98
C ILE A 424 4.76 -6.30 13.24
N VAL A 425 3.75 -6.41 12.36
CA VAL A 425 3.55 -7.63 11.55
C VAL A 425 4.75 -7.85 10.64
N VAL A 426 5.31 -6.81 10.04
CA VAL A 426 6.45 -6.97 9.12
C VAL A 426 7.74 -7.30 9.82
N ARG A 427 8.01 -6.68 10.96
CA ARG A 427 9.09 -7.12 11.83
C ARG A 427 8.95 -8.61 12.12
N PHE A 428 7.73 -9.07 12.44
CA PHE A 428 7.44 -10.48 12.66
C PHE A 428 7.67 -11.35 11.41
N LEU A 429 7.19 -10.93 10.23
CA LEU A 429 7.40 -11.66 8.97
C LEU A 429 8.90 -11.87 8.71
N ARG A 430 9.73 -10.83 8.86
CA ARG A 430 11.19 -10.90 8.65
C ARG A 430 11.92 -11.73 9.69
N GLN A 431 11.37 -11.82 10.91
CA GLN A 431 11.98 -12.55 12.01
C GLN A 431 11.64 -14.04 11.98
N HIS A 432 10.43 -14.40 11.57
CA HIS A 432 9.91 -15.78 11.69
C HIS A 432 9.49 -16.42 10.36
N GLY A 433 9.38 -15.66 9.28
CA GLY A 433 8.92 -16.16 7.99
C GLY A 433 9.98 -16.95 7.23
N PRO A 434 9.57 -17.95 6.41
CA PRO A 434 10.49 -18.62 5.50
C PRO A 434 10.84 -17.71 4.31
N HIS A 435 12.06 -17.84 3.80
CA HIS A 435 12.62 -16.97 2.75
C HIS A 435 11.68 -16.73 1.55
N ARG A 436 11.01 -17.78 1.06
CA ARG A 436 10.06 -17.69 -0.07
C ARG A 436 8.75 -16.97 0.28
N SER A 437 8.22 -17.13 1.50
CA SER A 437 6.91 -16.58 1.88
C SER A 437 6.98 -15.15 2.40
N ILE A 438 8.12 -14.72 2.94
CA ILE A 438 8.34 -13.34 3.41
C ILE A 438 8.00 -12.31 2.34
N PRO A 439 8.63 -12.31 1.13
CA PRO A 439 8.38 -11.28 0.14
C PRO A 439 6.94 -11.35 -0.41
N ILE A 440 6.33 -12.54 -0.48
CA ILE A 440 4.92 -12.68 -0.84
C ILE A 440 4.02 -11.97 0.18
N CYS A 441 4.23 -12.21 1.48
CA CYS A 441 3.45 -11.60 2.55
C CYS A 441 3.70 -10.09 2.67
N GLU A 442 4.95 -9.64 2.54
CA GLU A 442 5.30 -8.22 2.54
C GLU A 442 4.67 -7.49 1.35
N ASP A 443 4.70 -8.06 0.15
CA ASP A 443 4.06 -7.48 -1.02
C ASP A 443 2.54 -7.30 -0.80
N ARG A 444 1.88 -8.25 -0.14
CA ARG A 444 0.44 -8.11 0.20
C ARG A 444 0.17 -6.96 1.16
N LEU A 445 1.16 -6.51 1.93
CA LEU A 445 1.05 -5.38 2.87
C LEU A 445 1.42 -4.03 2.25
N VAL A 446 2.48 -4.02 1.43
CA VAL A 446 3.05 -2.82 0.80
C VAL A 446 2.26 -2.43 -0.44
N LEU A 447 1.94 -3.40 -1.30
CA LEU A 447 1.19 -3.21 -2.55
C LEU A 447 -0.33 -3.36 -2.34
N ALA A 448 -0.80 -3.37 -1.08
CA ALA A 448 -2.22 -3.48 -0.77
C ALA A 448 -3.00 -2.32 -1.44
N PRO A 449 -4.06 -2.60 -2.22
CA PRO A 449 -4.83 -1.55 -2.88
C PRO A 449 -5.47 -0.59 -1.87
N SER A 450 -5.69 0.65 -2.32
CA SER A 450 -6.32 1.73 -1.54
C SER A 450 -7.81 1.54 -1.29
N ILE A 451 -8.42 0.45 -1.78
CA ILE A 451 -9.81 0.05 -1.58
C ILE A 451 -9.82 -1.34 -0.92
N PRO A 452 -10.60 -1.57 0.16
CA PRO A 452 -10.65 -2.89 0.79
C PRO A 452 -11.39 -3.86 -0.15
N ARG A 453 -10.93 -5.10 -0.15
CA ARG A 453 -11.57 -6.19 -0.88
C ARG A 453 -12.97 -6.48 -0.33
N LEU A 454 -13.89 -6.87 -1.21
CA LEU A 454 -15.27 -7.25 -0.86
C LEU A 454 -15.48 -8.76 -0.78
N TYR A 455 -14.71 -9.55 -1.54
CA TYR A 455 -14.86 -11.00 -1.67
C TYR A 455 -13.58 -11.72 -1.23
N PRO A 456 -13.66 -12.90 -0.58
CA PRO A 456 -12.46 -13.65 -0.18
C PRO A 456 -11.55 -13.97 -1.38
N PRO A 457 -10.25 -14.24 -1.15
CA PRO A 457 -9.34 -14.65 -2.21
C PRO A 457 -9.91 -15.76 -3.06
N CYS A 458 -9.92 -15.57 -4.38
CA CYS A 458 -10.43 -16.59 -5.30
C CYS A 458 -9.43 -17.75 -5.42
N LEU A 459 -9.86 -18.87 -6.03
CA LEU A 459 -9.01 -20.06 -6.18
C LEU A 459 -7.71 -19.76 -6.93
N LEU A 460 -7.73 -18.87 -7.93
CA LEU A 460 -6.54 -18.47 -8.67
C LEU A 460 -5.55 -17.69 -7.79
N GLU A 461 -6.05 -16.80 -6.93
CA GLU A 461 -5.23 -16.07 -5.95
C GLU A 461 -4.63 -17.01 -4.91
N TRP A 462 -5.43 -17.98 -4.45
CA TRP A 462 -4.99 -19.00 -3.52
C TRP A 462 -3.89 -19.88 -4.14
N ARG A 463 -4.07 -20.34 -5.39
CA ARG A 463 -3.06 -21.09 -6.15
C ARG A 463 -1.79 -20.28 -6.39
N VAL A 464 -1.90 -18.98 -6.62
CA VAL A 464 -0.75 -18.07 -6.75
C VAL A 464 0.02 -17.97 -5.43
N ASN A 465 -0.67 -17.86 -4.29
CA ASN A 465 -0.02 -17.89 -2.98
C ASN A 465 0.67 -19.24 -2.71
N TYR A 466 0.06 -20.34 -3.16
CA TYR A 466 0.60 -21.69 -3.05
C TYR A 466 1.88 -21.87 -3.89
N THR A 467 1.81 -21.46 -5.16
CA THR A 467 2.89 -21.67 -6.14
C THR A 467 3.95 -20.58 -6.12
N GLY A 468 3.69 -19.43 -5.49
CA GLY A 468 4.59 -18.26 -5.52
C GLY A 468 4.78 -17.66 -6.92
N ASN A 469 3.89 -17.94 -7.87
CA ASN A 469 3.93 -17.45 -9.24
C ASN A 469 3.09 -16.19 -9.44
N ASN A 470 3.29 -15.46 -10.54
CA ASN A 470 2.41 -14.35 -10.90
C ASN A 470 1.09 -14.86 -11.48
N MET A 471 0.01 -14.10 -11.24
CA MET A 471 -1.29 -14.36 -11.86
C MET A 471 -1.27 -13.90 -13.32
N GLY A 472 -1.74 -14.75 -14.23
CA GLY A 472 -2.07 -14.37 -15.61
C GLY A 472 -3.58 -14.28 -15.77
N ILE A 473 -4.07 -13.20 -16.37
CA ILE A 473 -5.48 -13.03 -16.73
C ILE A 473 -5.54 -12.82 -18.23
N SER A 474 -6.35 -13.62 -18.92
CA SER A 474 -6.62 -13.42 -20.34
C SER A 474 -7.64 -12.30 -20.50
N LEU A 475 -7.25 -11.23 -21.18
CA LEU A 475 -8.14 -10.13 -21.54
C LEU A 475 -8.41 -10.24 -23.03
N ALA A 476 -9.67 -10.49 -23.39
CA ALA A 476 -10.13 -10.41 -24.76
C ALA A 476 -10.60 -8.98 -25.01
N PHE A 477 -10.01 -8.33 -26.00
CA PHE A 477 -10.47 -7.04 -26.49
C PHE A 477 -11.50 -7.27 -27.60
N PRO A 478 -12.40 -6.30 -27.86
CA PRO A 478 -13.45 -6.46 -28.87
C PRO A 478 -12.94 -6.43 -30.31
N ASP A 479 -11.69 -6.00 -30.54
CA ASP A 479 -10.89 -6.16 -31.75
C ASP A 479 -10.20 -7.53 -31.81
#